data_AF-A0A8T2TP06-F1
#
_entry.id   AF-A0A8T2TP06-F1
#
_cell.length_a   1.000
_cell.length_b   1.000
_cell.length_c   1.000
_cell.angle_alpha   90.00
_cell.angle_beta   90.00
_cell.angle_gamma   90.00
#
_symmetry.space_group_name_H-M   'P 1'
#
loop_
_entity.id
_entity.type
_entity.pdbx_description
1 polymer ?
#
loop_
_entity_poly.entity_id
_entity_poly.type
_entity_poly.pdbx_seq_one_letter_code
_entity_poly.pdbx_strand_id
1 'polypeptide(L)'
;MLSAKEKLELWENLKILSFTRAFSSLCSLSLMVLLMRVQMNVLARHVYINTARDISVMRPVDQRGGLSMKFQQSYLAFAEYLPHEGLHKLIKDIKSAVEEVLGVKTLRESCSVEDLRQIFASIMKGLRFNKTTWLVYMLPREMKLSFELLSKSMSVDGTAYANEYLSFQNDERMQHILEETRAILDSKEFEEILVLSVAIMIDQVAVGFEDLYQGWKTTSIPLAKLIPHVAHSAESLLDQPDNNRFIQNVINNPELQSFCAMVYAAGEHQID
;
A
#
# COMPACT_ATOMS: atom_id res chain seq x y z
N MET A 1 30.29 -17.88 23.55
CA MET A 1 29.22 -17.13 24.25
C MET A 1 29.31 -15.69 23.79
N LEU A 2 28.23 -15.08 23.30
CA LEU A 2 28.21 -13.66 22.95
C LEU A 2 28.50 -12.80 24.19
N SER A 3 29.40 -11.83 24.07
CA SER A 3 29.69 -10.82 25.08
C SER A 3 28.47 -9.95 25.37
N ALA A 4 28.46 -9.26 26.52
CA ALA A 4 27.38 -8.36 26.88
C ALA A 4 27.21 -7.21 25.86
N LYS A 5 28.31 -6.75 25.24
CA LYS A 5 28.30 -5.72 24.21
C LYS A 5 27.64 -6.22 22.92
N GLU A 6 28.03 -7.39 22.43
CA GLU A 6 27.45 -7.99 21.22
C GLU A 6 25.96 -8.30 21.41
N LYS A 7 25.54 -8.73 22.61
CA LYS A 7 24.12 -8.91 22.93
C LYS A 7 23.35 -7.60 22.84
N LEU A 8 23.90 -6.51 23.38
CA LEU A 8 23.24 -5.20 23.33
C LEU A 8 23.10 -4.72 21.88
N GLU A 9 24.17 -4.81 21.09
CA GLU A 9 24.15 -4.45 19.66
C GLU A 9 23.10 -5.28 18.89
N LEU A 10 22.98 -6.57 19.19
CA LEU A 10 21.95 -7.42 18.58
C LEU A 10 20.53 -6.96 18.94
N TRP A 11 20.29 -6.59 20.20
CA TRP A 11 18.97 -6.09 20.62
C TRP A 11 18.64 -4.73 20.00
N GLU A 12 19.61 -3.84 19.84
CA GLU A 12 19.42 -2.57 19.14
C GLU A 12 19.11 -2.79 17.66
N ASN A 13 19.79 -3.74 17.00
CA ASN A 13 19.48 -4.13 15.63
C ASN A 13 18.07 -4.75 15.51
N LEU A 14 17.69 -5.62 16.45
CA LEU A 14 16.35 -6.21 16.49
C LEU A 14 15.27 -5.14 16.67
N LYS A 15 15.50 -4.13 17.51
CA LYS A 15 14.60 -2.99 17.68
C LYS A 15 14.32 -2.33 16.32
N ILE A 16 15.36 -1.97 15.59
CA ILE A 16 15.22 -1.31 14.27
C ILE A 16 14.49 -2.23 13.28
N LEU A 17 14.90 -3.50 13.19
CA LEU A 17 14.32 -4.46 12.24
C LEU A 17 12.85 -4.77 12.54
N SER A 18 12.48 -4.95 13.81
CA SER A 18 11.10 -5.24 14.21
C SER A 18 10.16 -4.09 13.86
N PHE A 19 10.54 -2.85 14.18
CA PHE A 19 9.74 -1.68 13.85
C PHE A 19 9.70 -1.42 12.33
N THR A 20 10.83 -1.63 11.64
CA THR A 20 10.88 -1.54 10.17
C THR A 20 9.91 -2.55 9.54
N ARG A 21 9.93 -3.81 9.98
CA ARG A 21 9.05 -4.87 9.47
C ARG A 21 7.58 -4.53 9.74
N ALA A 22 7.23 -4.18 10.97
CA ALA A 22 5.86 -3.83 11.35
C ALA A 22 5.32 -2.65 10.54
N PHE A 23 6.09 -1.55 10.48
CA PHE A 23 5.65 -0.35 9.78
C PHE A 23 5.63 -0.53 8.26
N SER A 24 6.56 -1.31 7.70
CA SER A 24 6.53 -1.67 6.28
C SER A 24 5.30 -2.49 5.94
N SER A 25 4.90 -3.45 6.78
CA SER A 25 3.65 -4.22 6.60
C SER A 25 2.42 -3.31 6.60
N LEU A 26 2.34 -2.36 7.54
CA LEU A 26 1.23 -1.39 7.63
C LEU A 26 1.13 -0.54 6.36
N CYS A 27 2.27 0.01 5.92
CA CYS A 27 2.33 0.87 4.74
C CYS A 27 2.05 0.07 3.46
N SER A 28 2.68 -1.09 3.29
CA SER A 28 2.51 -1.91 2.08
C SER A 28 1.07 -2.39 1.92
N LEU A 29 0.44 -2.81 3.03
CA LEU A 29 -0.94 -3.25 3.02
C LEU A 29 -1.89 -2.09 2.67
N SER A 30 -1.69 -0.92 3.30
CA SER A 30 -2.48 0.28 3.01
C SER A 30 -2.33 0.71 1.55
N LEU A 31 -1.09 0.82 1.06
CA LEU A 31 -0.81 1.20 -0.33
C LEU A 31 -1.43 0.20 -1.31
N MET A 32 -1.33 -1.11 -1.05
CA MET A 32 -1.92 -2.13 -1.92
C MET A 32 -3.45 -2.04 -1.96
N VAL A 33 -4.11 -1.95 -0.80
CA VAL A 33 -5.57 -1.80 -0.70
C VAL A 33 -6.03 -0.56 -1.47
N LEU A 34 -5.37 0.57 -1.25
CA LEU A 34 -5.73 1.83 -1.90
C LEU A 34 -5.44 1.82 -3.40
N LEU A 35 -4.31 1.23 -3.85
CA LEU A 35 -3.99 1.06 -5.27
C LEU A 35 -5.08 0.27 -5.97
N MET A 36 -5.47 -0.88 -5.40
CA MET A 36 -6.53 -1.73 -5.96
C MET A 36 -7.87 -0.99 -6.00
N ARG A 37 -8.20 -0.22 -4.96
CA ARG A 37 -9.43 0.60 -4.95
C ARG A 37 -9.41 1.65 -6.06
N VAL A 38 -8.31 2.40 -6.22
CA VAL A 38 -8.19 3.39 -7.29
C VAL A 38 -8.28 2.72 -8.66
N GLN A 39 -7.49 1.67 -8.91
CA GLN A 39 -7.48 0.97 -10.18
C GLN A 39 -8.85 0.39 -10.54
N MET A 40 -9.52 -0.27 -9.59
CA MET A 40 -10.84 -0.85 -9.84
C MET A 40 -11.90 0.22 -10.12
N ASN A 41 -11.90 1.35 -9.41
CA ASN A 41 -12.87 2.42 -9.65
C ASN A 41 -12.62 3.13 -10.99
N VAL A 42 -11.37 3.44 -11.31
CA VAL A 42 -10.98 4.03 -12.61
C VAL A 42 -11.38 3.08 -13.74
N LEU A 43 -11.01 1.80 -13.64
CA LEU A 43 -11.33 0.79 -14.64
C LEU A 43 -12.85 0.61 -14.80
N ALA A 44 -13.59 0.47 -13.70
CA ALA A 44 -15.03 0.30 -13.73
C ALA A 44 -15.72 1.46 -14.43
N ARG A 45 -15.31 2.70 -14.13
CA ARG A 45 -15.82 3.90 -14.81
C ARG A 45 -15.54 3.88 -16.31
N HIS A 46 -14.30 3.58 -16.71
CA HIS A 46 -13.95 3.48 -18.14
C HIS A 46 -14.73 2.37 -18.87
N VAL A 47 -14.97 1.23 -18.22
CA VAL A 47 -15.81 0.16 -18.76
C VAL A 47 -17.27 0.62 -18.89
N TYR A 48 -17.80 1.29 -17.87
CA TYR A 48 -19.17 1.82 -17.85
C TYR A 48 -19.40 2.82 -18.99
N ILE A 49 -18.55 3.84 -19.11
CA ILE A 49 -18.68 4.89 -20.14
C ILE A 49 -18.59 4.30 -21.54
N ASN A 50 -17.63 3.39 -21.79
CA ASN A 50 -17.51 2.75 -23.09
C ASN A 50 -18.74 1.90 -23.43
N THR A 51 -19.27 1.17 -22.46
CA THR A 51 -20.49 0.37 -22.64
C THR A 51 -21.70 1.25 -22.92
N ALA A 52 -21.88 2.34 -22.16
CA ALA A 52 -22.97 3.30 -22.36
C ALA A 52 -22.91 3.97 -23.75
N ARG A 53 -21.71 4.34 -24.21
CA ARG A 53 -21.49 4.90 -25.55
C ARG A 53 -21.79 3.91 -26.67
N ASP A 54 -21.38 2.66 -26.52
CA ASP A 54 -21.68 1.63 -27.52
C ASP A 54 -23.19 1.34 -27.63
N ILE A 55 -23.92 1.43 -26.50
CA ILE A 55 -25.39 1.33 -26.46
C ILE A 55 -26.04 2.55 -27.11
N SER A 56 -25.60 3.77 -26.77
CA SER A 56 -26.22 5.00 -27.28
C SER A 56 -26.04 5.17 -28.79
N VAL A 57 -24.89 4.74 -29.34
CA VAL A 57 -24.60 4.80 -30.78
C VAL A 57 -25.14 3.57 -31.53
N MET A 58 -25.84 2.64 -30.85
CA MET A 58 -26.35 1.38 -31.42
C MET A 58 -25.28 0.63 -32.24
N ARG A 59 -24.03 0.61 -31.76
CA ARG A 59 -22.97 -0.08 -32.50
C ARG A 59 -23.24 -1.59 -32.55
N PRO A 60 -23.07 -2.24 -33.72
CA PRO A 60 -23.07 -3.70 -33.82
C PRO A 60 -22.12 -4.30 -32.79
N VAL A 61 -22.48 -5.45 -32.21
CA VAL A 61 -21.69 -6.12 -31.17
C VAL A 61 -20.23 -6.30 -31.60
N ASP A 62 -20.03 -6.57 -32.88
CA ASP A 62 -18.75 -6.85 -33.52
C ASP A 62 -17.84 -5.61 -33.68
N GLN A 63 -18.40 -4.41 -33.51
CA GLN A 63 -17.72 -3.11 -33.63
C GLN A 63 -17.70 -2.33 -32.31
N ARG A 64 -18.10 -2.95 -31.21
CA ARG A 64 -18.05 -2.34 -29.88
C ARG A 64 -16.60 -2.06 -29.50
N GLY A 65 -16.33 -0.80 -29.14
CA GLY A 65 -14.99 -0.32 -28.81
C GLY A 65 -14.58 -0.57 -27.35
N GLY A 66 -15.34 -1.40 -26.63
CA GLY A 66 -15.13 -1.70 -25.22
C GLY A 66 -13.71 -2.16 -24.90
N LEU A 67 -13.27 -1.88 -23.66
CA LEU A 67 -11.98 -2.35 -23.16
C LEU A 67 -11.99 -3.88 -23.12
N SER A 68 -11.19 -4.52 -23.97
CA SER A 68 -11.08 -5.98 -24.02
C SER A 68 -10.64 -6.53 -22.66
N MET A 69 -11.01 -7.77 -22.34
CA MET A 69 -10.60 -8.41 -21.08
C MET A 69 -9.08 -8.38 -20.88
N LYS A 70 -8.31 -8.57 -21.96
CA LYS A 70 -6.85 -8.49 -21.94
C LYS A 70 -6.32 -7.08 -21.65
N PHE A 71 -6.97 -6.03 -22.18
CA PHE A 71 -6.65 -4.65 -21.83
C PHE A 71 -6.89 -4.40 -20.34
N GLN A 72 -8.05 -4.82 -19.83
CA GLN A 72 -8.39 -4.66 -18.41
C GLN A 72 -7.37 -5.36 -17.50
N GLN A 73 -7.00 -6.60 -17.83
CA GLN A 73 -5.96 -7.34 -17.11
C GLN A 73 -4.59 -6.67 -17.22
N SER A 74 -4.23 -6.12 -18.39
CA SER A 74 -2.96 -5.40 -18.60
C SER A 74 -2.86 -4.16 -17.73
N TYR A 75 -3.96 -3.43 -17.56
CA TYR A 75 -4.03 -2.30 -16.65
C TYR A 75 -3.89 -2.71 -15.17
N LEU A 76 -4.62 -3.75 -14.75
CA LEU A 76 -4.56 -4.26 -13.37
C LEU A 76 -3.19 -4.85 -13.01
N ALA A 77 -2.45 -5.39 -14.00
CA ALA A 77 -1.10 -5.92 -13.80
C ALA A 77 -0.11 -4.87 -13.26
N PHE A 78 -0.40 -3.57 -13.35
CA PHE A 78 0.44 -2.54 -12.74
C PHE A 78 0.48 -2.60 -11.21
N ALA A 79 -0.50 -3.25 -10.56
CA ALA A 79 -0.44 -3.53 -9.13
C ALA A 79 0.76 -4.42 -8.74
N GLU A 80 1.28 -5.22 -9.67
CA GLU A 80 2.45 -6.10 -9.46
C GLU A 80 3.75 -5.33 -9.22
N TYR A 81 3.79 -4.05 -9.60
CA TYR A 81 4.96 -3.20 -9.35
C TYR A 81 5.26 -3.06 -7.86
N LEU A 82 4.22 -2.84 -7.05
CA LEU A 82 4.36 -2.57 -5.62
C LEU A 82 5.05 -3.72 -4.88
N PRO A 83 4.58 -4.98 -4.93
CA PRO A 83 5.19 -6.07 -4.17
C PRO A 83 6.59 -6.44 -4.68
N HIS A 84 6.90 -6.21 -5.96
CA HIS A 84 8.16 -6.67 -6.56
C HIS A 84 9.27 -5.61 -6.60
N GLU A 85 8.97 -4.36 -6.92
CA GLU A 85 9.97 -3.30 -7.04
C GLU A 85 9.76 -2.18 -6.01
N GLY A 86 8.49 -1.79 -5.80
CA GLY A 86 8.13 -0.71 -4.90
C GLY A 86 8.45 -1.02 -3.44
N LEU A 87 8.18 -2.24 -2.99
CA LEU A 87 8.30 -2.68 -1.61
C LEU A 87 9.75 -2.62 -1.11
N HIS A 88 10.72 -2.97 -1.96
CA HIS A 88 12.14 -2.89 -1.61
C HIS A 88 12.58 -1.46 -1.33
N LYS A 89 12.10 -0.49 -2.13
CA LYS A 89 12.37 0.94 -1.92
C LYS A 89 11.67 1.44 -0.65
N LEU A 90 10.41 1.07 -0.48
CA LEU A 90 9.62 1.42 0.70
C LEU A 90 10.28 0.94 2.00
N ILE A 91 10.71 -0.33 2.05
CA ILE A 91 11.40 -0.89 3.23
C ILE A 91 12.69 -0.13 3.53
N LYS A 92 13.47 0.22 2.50
CA LYS A 92 14.73 0.96 2.67
C LYS A 92 14.49 2.35 3.26
N ASP A 93 13.51 3.06 2.75
CA ASP A 93 13.19 4.43 3.20
C ASP A 93 12.54 4.40 4.59
N ILE A 94 11.68 3.42 4.87
CA ILE A 94 11.14 3.16 6.21
C ILE A 94 12.26 2.85 7.20
N LYS A 95 13.20 1.97 6.84
CA LYS A 95 14.32 1.62 7.73
C LYS A 95 15.10 2.87 8.12
N SER A 96 15.37 3.75 7.16
CA SER A 96 16.08 5.01 7.41
C SER A 96 15.29 5.92 8.36
N ALA A 97 13.96 6.05 8.17
CA ALA A 97 13.11 6.81 9.07
C ALA A 97 12.99 6.19 10.48
N VAL A 98 12.97 4.86 10.58
CA VAL A 98 12.97 4.14 11.86
C VAL A 98 14.30 4.34 12.59
N GLU A 99 15.43 4.30 11.89
CA GLU A 99 16.75 4.59 12.47
C GLU A 99 16.84 6.03 13.00
N GLU A 100 16.23 7.00 12.32
CA GLU A 100 16.17 8.39 12.77
C GLU A 100 15.33 8.55 14.05
N VAL A 101 14.14 7.93 14.10
CA VAL A 101 13.20 8.06 15.23
C VAL A 101 13.62 7.23 16.45
N LEU A 102 14.04 5.98 16.24
CA LEU A 102 14.35 5.03 17.31
C LEU A 102 15.84 4.88 17.61
N GLY A 103 16.74 5.38 16.76
CA GLY A 103 18.19 5.31 16.99
C GLY A 103 18.62 6.02 18.27
N VAL A 104 17.93 7.11 18.62
CA VAL A 104 18.17 7.89 19.84
C VAL A 104 17.54 7.28 21.10
N LYS A 105 16.56 6.38 20.95
CA LYS A 105 15.79 5.78 22.06
C LYS A 105 16.47 4.54 22.60
N THR A 106 16.64 4.46 23.91
CA THR A 106 17.25 3.30 24.56
C THR A 106 16.25 2.17 24.79
N LEU A 107 16.73 0.93 24.78
CA LEU A 107 15.93 -0.28 25.06
C LEU A 107 15.23 -0.28 26.44
N ARG A 108 15.69 0.55 27.39
CA ARG A 108 15.18 0.63 28.75
C ARG A 108 14.12 1.71 28.94
N GLU A 109 13.97 2.62 27.98
CA GLU A 109 12.92 3.64 28.05
C GLU A 109 11.55 2.99 28.18
N SER A 110 10.75 3.53 29.10
CA SER A 110 9.36 3.15 29.24
C SER A 110 8.56 3.69 28.07
N CYS A 111 7.76 2.84 27.46
CA CYS A 111 6.90 3.15 26.32
C CYS A 111 5.46 2.74 26.66
N SER A 112 4.56 3.70 26.64
CA SER A 112 3.12 3.48 26.70
C SER A 112 2.56 3.16 25.31
N VAL A 113 1.26 2.79 25.25
CA VAL A 113 0.53 2.62 23.98
C VAL A 113 0.50 3.94 23.21
N GLU A 114 0.38 5.07 23.90
CA GLU A 114 0.35 6.39 23.27
C GLU A 114 1.74 6.76 22.70
N ASP A 115 2.81 6.45 23.43
CA ASP A 115 4.17 6.61 22.91
C ASP A 115 4.39 5.75 21.66
N LEU A 116 3.83 4.53 21.63
CA LEU A 116 3.91 3.65 20.46
C LEU A 116 3.18 4.26 19.24
N ARG A 117 1.98 4.81 19.44
CA ARG A 117 1.25 5.55 18.39
C ARG A 117 2.07 6.72 17.88
N GLN A 118 2.66 7.50 18.79
CA GLN A 118 3.51 8.65 18.44
C GLN A 118 4.79 8.24 17.70
N ILE A 119 5.40 7.11 18.05
CA ILE A 119 6.55 6.56 17.33
C ILE A 119 6.16 6.26 15.87
N PHE A 120 5.08 5.51 15.65
CA PHE A 120 4.62 5.21 14.28
C PHE A 120 4.21 6.46 13.50
N ALA A 121 3.53 7.40 14.14
CA ALA A 121 3.20 8.69 13.53
C ALA A 121 4.46 9.50 13.16
N SER A 122 5.49 9.46 13.99
CA SER A 122 6.77 10.14 13.73
C SER A 122 7.52 9.50 12.56
N ILE A 123 7.51 8.16 12.46
CA ILE A 123 8.08 7.43 11.31
C ILE A 123 7.33 7.82 10.03
N MET A 124 5.99 7.84 10.05
CA MET A 124 5.16 8.29 8.93
C MET A 124 5.51 9.71 8.48
N LYS A 125 5.71 10.62 9.45
CA LYS A 125 6.10 12.00 9.18
C LYS A 125 7.51 12.09 8.57
N GLY A 126 8.46 11.28 9.04
CA GLY A 126 9.82 11.20 8.50
C GLY A 126 9.85 10.80 7.03
N LEU A 127 9.01 9.84 6.63
CA LEU A 127 8.86 9.48 5.21
C LEU A 127 8.41 10.66 4.34
N ARG A 128 7.49 11.50 4.85
CA ARG A 128 6.99 12.68 4.13
C ARG A 128 8.08 13.75 3.93
N PHE A 129 8.98 13.93 4.91
CA PHE A 129 10.05 14.93 4.82
C PHE A 129 11.14 14.57 3.79
N ASN A 130 11.32 13.30 3.47
CA ASN A 130 12.33 12.83 2.52
C ASN A 130 11.96 13.03 1.03
N LYS A 131 10.96 13.85 0.73
CA LYS A 131 10.56 14.29 -0.63
C LYS A 131 10.14 13.17 -1.59
N THR A 132 9.94 11.94 -1.12
CA THR A 132 9.44 10.85 -1.97
C THR A 132 7.92 10.83 -1.96
N THR A 133 7.30 11.15 -3.09
CA THR A 133 5.87 10.91 -3.30
C THR A 133 5.60 9.41 -3.19
N TRP A 134 4.58 8.98 -2.45
CA TRP A 134 4.15 7.58 -2.33
C TRP A 134 4.02 6.85 -3.67
N LEU A 135 3.71 7.60 -4.73
CA LEU A 135 3.69 7.16 -6.12
C LEU A 135 4.91 6.34 -6.53
N VAL A 136 6.12 6.67 -6.05
CA VAL A 136 7.36 5.96 -6.42
C VAL A 136 7.40 4.51 -5.96
N TYR A 137 6.57 4.15 -4.98
CA TYR A 137 6.42 2.78 -4.48
C TYR A 137 5.27 2.04 -5.17
N MET A 138 4.32 2.75 -5.79
CA MET A 138 3.09 2.16 -6.32
C MET A 138 3.15 1.92 -7.83
N LEU A 139 3.77 2.83 -8.58
CA LEU A 139 3.82 2.75 -10.05
C LEU A 139 5.23 3.04 -10.59
N PRO A 140 5.61 2.39 -11.71
CA PRO A 140 6.84 2.71 -12.40
C PRO A 140 6.78 4.12 -13.01
N ARG A 141 7.88 4.88 -12.93
CA ARG A 141 7.93 6.27 -13.41
C ARG A 141 7.53 6.42 -14.89
N GLU A 142 7.91 5.44 -15.70
CA GLU A 142 7.68 5.39 -17.15
C GLU A 142 6.34 4.78 -17.53
N MET A 143 5.53 4.33 -16.56
CA MET A 143 4.27 3.63 -16.81
C MET A 143 4.43 2.40 -17.72
N LYS A 144 5.56 1.70 -17.54
CA LYS A 144 5.89 0.46 -18.23
C LYS A 144 6.30 -0.61 -17.23
N LEU A 145 5.74 -1.80 -17.38
CA LEU A 145 6.15 -2.98 -16.62
C LEU A 145 7.18 -3.76 -17.42
N SER A 146 8.21 -4.24 -16.73
CA SER A 146 9.20 -5.12 -17.35
C SER A 146 8.56 -6.48 -17.69
N PHE A 147 9.08 -7.11 -18.74
CA PHE A 147 8.68 -8.47 -19.12
C PHE A 147 8.82 -9.45 -17.95
N GLU A 148 9.85 -9.28 -17.12
CA GLU A 148 10.10 -10.11 -15.95
C GLU A 148 8.95 -10.05 -14.94
N LEU A 149 8.44 -8.86 -14.63
CA LEU A 149 7.30 -8.69 -13.72
C LEU A 149 6.02 -9.33 -14.28
N LEU A 150 5.75 -9.09 -15.57
CA LEU A 150 4.59 -9.68 -16.26
C LEU A 150 4.65 -11.21 -16.28
N SER A 151 5.85 -11.77 -16.48
CA SER A 151 6.06 -13.22 -16.52
C SER A 151 5.96 -13.89 -15.14
N LYS A 152 6.27 -13.17 -14.05
CA LYS A 152 6.20 -13.66 -12.67
C LYS A 152 4.77 -13.70 -12.12
N SER A 153 3.92 -12.78 -12.58
CA SER A 153 2.50 -12.67 -12.20
C SER A 153 1.64 -13.81 -12.78
N MET A 154 2.06 -14.45 -13.87
CA MET A 154 1.22 -15.41 -14.60
C MET A 154 1.78 -16.83 -14.62
N SER A 155 0.95 -17.81 -14.30
CA SER A 155 1.31 -19.23 -14.25
C SER A 155 1.20 -19.91 -15.63
N VAL A 156 2.28 -20.63 -15.97
CA VAL A 156 2.46 -21.74 -16.94
C VAL A 156 2.48 -21.45 -18.47
N ASP A 157 2.03 -20.30 -18.99
CA ASP A 157 2.16 -20.01 -20.46
C ASP A 157 2.58 -18.56 -20.80
N GLY A 158 3.36 -17.93 -19.92
CA GLY A 158 3.55 -16.48 -19.86
C GLY A 158 4.19 -15.76 -21.05
N THR A 159 4.86 -16.44 -21.99
CA THR A 159 5.64 -15.76 -23.04
C THR A 159 4.78 -15.17 -24.16
N ALA A 160 3.81 -15.91 -24.67
CA ALA A 160 2.90 -15.43 -25.72
C ALA A 160 1.96 -14.33 -25.17
N TYR A 161 1.47 -14.50 -23.94
CA TYR A 161 0.61 -13.54 -23.28
C TYR A 161 1.37 -12.27 -22.86
N ALA A 162 2.60 -12.36 -22.34
CA ALA A 162 3.38 -11.17 -22.00
C ALA A 162 3.66 -10.28 -23.22
N ASN A 163 3.89 -10.86 -24.41
CA ASN A 163 4.08 -10.08 -25.63
C ASN A 163 2.82 -9.28 -26.03
N GLU A 164 1.64 -9.86 -25.85
CA GLU A 164 0.38 -9.16 -26.10
C GLU A 164 0.14 -8.04 -25.07
N TYR A 165 0.49 -8.25 -23.80
CA TYR A 165 0.44 -7.22 -22.75
C TYR A 165 1.41 -6.06 -23.02
N LEU A 166 2.63 -6.37 -23.45
CA LEU A 166 3.61 -5.37 -23.85
C LEU A 166 3.12 -4.52 -25.03
N SER A 167 2.31 -5.11 -25.94
CA SER A 167 1.69 -4.35 -27.03
C SER A 167 0.71 -3.29 -26.51
N PHE A 168 -0.04 -3.60 -25.44
CA PHE A 168 -0.96 -2.64 -24.82
C PHE A 168 -0.24 -1.52 -24.04
N GLN A 169 1.01 -1.70 -23.60
CA GLN A 169 1.75 -0.61 -22.93
C GLN A 169 2.02 0.60 -23.85
N ASN A 170 1.99 0.40 -25.16
CA ASN A 170 2.12 1.47 -26.15
C ASN A 170 0.76 1.95 -26.68
N ASP A 171 -0.37 1.39 -26.21
CA ASP A 171 -1.71 1.87 -26.56
C ASP A 171 -1.97 3.22 -25.88
N GLU A 172 -2.38 4.23 -26.66
CA GLU A 172 -2.69 5.58 -26.14
C GLU A 172 -3.77 5.55 -25.05
N ARG A 173 -4.73 4.62 -25.13
CA ARG A 173 -5.78 4.47 -24.10
C ARG A 173 -5.21 3.92 -22.81
N MET A 174 -4.21 3.03 -22.89
CA MET A 174 -3.51 2.51 -21.71
C MET A 174 -2.70 3.62 -21.04
N GLN A 175 -2.01 4.44 -21.83
CA GLN A 175 -1.27 5.59 -21.30
C GLN A 175 -2.21 6.60 -20.64
N HIS A 176 -3.36 6.86 -21.26
CA HIS A 176 -4.37 7.77 -20.72
C HIS A 176 -4.91 7.30 -19.36
N ILE A 177 -5.36 6.04 -19.25
CA ILE A 177 -5.91 5.51 -17.98
C ILE A 177 -4.83 5.42 -16.89
N LEU A 178 -3.57 5.13 -17.25
CA LEU A 178 -2.45 5.11 -16.31
C LEU A 178 -2.06 6.52 -15.83
N GLU A 179 -2.05 7.51 -16.72
CA GLU A 179 -1.76 8.90 -16.35
C GLU A 179 -2.86 9.49 -15.47
N GLU A 180 -4.12 9.16 -15.75
CA GLU A 180 -5.21 9.50 -14.86
C GLU A 180 -5.05 8.85 -13.48
N THR A 181 -4.72 7.55 -13.45
CA THR A 181 -4.44 6.82 -12.20
C THR A 181 -3.31 7.50 -11.43
N ARG A 182 -2.24 7.89 -12.12
CA ARG A 182 -1.11 8.62 -11.56
C ARG A 182 -1.53 9.95 -10.94
N ALA A 183 -2.34 10.73 -11.63
CA ALA A 183 -2.84 12.01 -11.15
C ALA A 183 -3.67 11.85 -9.87
N ILE A 184 -4.51 10.80 -9.80
CA ILE A 184 -5.26 10.48 -8.59
C ILE A 184 -4.32 10.08 -7.45
N LEU A 185 -3.32 9.23 -7.71
CA LEU A 185 -2.36 8.79 -6.68
C LEU A 185 -1.41 9.90 -6.20
N ASP A 186 -1.20 10.95 -7.00
CA ASP A 186 -0.41 12.14 -6.66
C ASP A 186 -1.26 13.25 -6.00
N SER A 187 -2.57 13.06 -5.90
CA SER A 187 -3.50 14.03 -5.33
C SER A 187 -3.37 14.15 -3.80
N LYS A 188 -3.76 15.31 -3.27
CA LYS A 188 -3.79 15.57 -1.83
C LYS A 188 -4.84 14.70 -1.13
N GLU A 189 -5.96 14.48 -1.81
CA GLU A 189 -7.06 13.64 -1.34
C GLU A 189 -6.58 12.19 -1.14
N PHE A 190 -5.79 11.66 -2.07
CA PHE A 190 -5.18 10.35 -1.90
C PHE A 190 -4.18 10.31 -0.74
N GLU A 191 -3.34 11.34 -0.58
CA GLU A 191 -2.41 11.42 0.55
C GLU A 191 -3.15 11.40 1.90
N GLU A 192 -4.23 12.16 2.02
CA GLU A 192 -5.05 12.21 3.23
C GLU A 192 -5.66 10.84 3.56
N ILE A 193 -6.22 10.16 2.56
CA ILE A 193 -6.78 8.80 2.71
C ILE A 193 -5.71 7.78 3.05
N LEU A 194 -4.50 7.88 2.50
CA LEU A 194 -3.38 7.02 2.86
C LEU A 194 -2.96 7.21 4.32
N VAL A 195 -2.80 8.46 4.77
CA VAL A 195 -2.46 8.77 6.15
C VAL A 195 -3.54 8.25 7.11
N LEU A 196 -4.81 8.46 6.78
CA LEU A 196 -5.94 7.95 7.54
C LEU A 196 -5.93 6.41 7.61
N SER A 197 -5.72 5.73 6.48
CA SER A 197 -5.69 4.26 6.40
C SER A 197 -4.59 3.67 7.28
N VAL A 198 -3.39 4.25 7.22
CA VAL A 198 -2.27 3.84 8.06
C VAL A 198 -2.57 4.10 9.54
N ALA A 199 -3.16 5.25 9.88
CA ALA A 199 -3.55 5.58 11.25
C ALA A 199 -4.58 4.58 11.82
N ILE A 200 -5.63 4.24 11.04
CA ILE A 200 -6.63 3.24 11.41
C ILE A 200 -5.98 1.87 11.70
N MET A 201 -4.98 1.47 10.90
CA MET A 201 -4.26 0.22 11.15
C MET A 201 -3.35 0.31 12.37
N ILE A 202 -2.67 1.44 12.60
CA ILE A 202 -1.87 1.68 13.80
C ILE A 202 -2.74 1.57 15.05
N ASP A 203 -3.93 2.16 15.05
CA ASP A 203 -4.85 2.10 16.19
C ASP A 203 -5.31 0.68 16.50
N GLN A 204 -5.60 -0.12 15.48
CA GLN A 204 -5.94 -1.54 15.68
C GLN A 204 -4.77 -2.35 16.23
N VAL A 205 -3.57 -2.09 15.71
CA VAL A 205 -2.35 -2.69 16.24
C VAL A 205 -2.21 -2.31 17.71
N ALA A 206 -2.33 -1.02 18.04
CA ALA A 206 -2.24 -0.48 19.40
C ALA A 206 -3.27 -1.08 20.37
N VAL A 207 -4.54 -1.25 19.95
CA VAL A 207 -5.57 -1.94 20.75
C VAL A 207 -5.16 -3.38 21.05
N GLY A 208 -4.54 -4.08 20.09
CA GLY A 208 -3.98 -5.41 20.32
C GLY A 208 -2.85 -5.46 21.35
N PHE A 209 -2.22 -4.32 21.64
CA PHE A 209 -1.24 -4.20 22.73
C PHE A 209 -1.90 -3.91 24.08
N GLU A 210 -3.12 -3.40 24.16
CA GLU A 210 -3.74 -3.00 25.44
C GLU A 210 -3.82 -4.17 26.44
N ASP A 211 -4.10 -5.38 25.97
CA ASP A 211 -4.10 -6.61 26.78
C ASP A 211 -2.70 -6.91 27.38
N LEU A 212 -1.62 -6.57 26.68
CA LEU A 212 -0.26 -6.71 27.20
C LEU A 212 0.02 -5.76 28.34
N TYR A 213 -0.61 -4.59 28.35
CA TYR A 213 -0.48 -3.58 29.41
C TYR A 213 -1.38 -3.89 30.61
N GLN A 214 -2.50 -4.61 30.45
CA GLN A 214 -3.40 -4.99 31.55
C GLN A 214 -2.71 -5.85 32.63
N GLY A 215 -1.67 -6.62 32.26
CA GLY A 215 -0.86 -7.40 33.21
C GLY A 215 0.14 -6.58 34.03
N TRP A 216 0.33 -5.29 33.71
CA TRP A 216 1.28 -4.41 34.39
C TRP A 216 0.56 -3.43 35.32
N LYS A 217 1.18 -3.16 36.48
CA LYS A 217 0.70 -2.09 37.39
C LYS A 217 0.87 -0.69 36.80
N THR A 218 1.62 -0.56 35.71
CA THR A 218 1.97 0.72 35.05
C THR A 218 1.50 0.72 33.61
N THR A 219 1.04 1.88 33.13
CA THR A 219 0.62 2.11 31.73
C THR A 219 1.80 2.19 30.74
N SER A 220 3.01 1.87 31.18
CA SER A 220 4.22 1.87 30.36
C SER A 220 5.12 0.67 30.68
N ILE A 221 5.76 0.12 29.64
CA ILE A 221 6.68 -1.01 29.73
C ILE A 221 7.99 -0.69 28.98
N PRO A 222 9.13 -1.32 29.33
CA PRO A 222 10.38 -1.08 28.62
C PRO A 222 10.28 -1.42 27.13
N LEU A 223 10.87 -0.58 26.27
CA LEU A 223 10.86 -0.76 24.82
C LEU A 223 11.36 -2.15 24.38
N ALA A 224 12.37 -2.70 25.06
CA ALA A 224 12.87 -4.05 24.79
C ALA A 224 11.78 -5.14 24.85
N LYS A 225 10.76 -4.96 25.70
CA LYS A 225 9.65 -5.92 25.83
C LYS A 225 8.60 -5.77 24.74
N LEU A 226 8.54 -4.62 24.08
CA LEU A 226 7.63 -4.40 22.94
C LEU A 226 8.15 -5.03 21.66
N ILE A 227 9.47 -5.16 21.50
CA ILE A 227 10.12 -5.66 20.28
C ILE A 227 9.52 -6.99 19.78
N PRO A 228 9.34 -8.04 20.62
CA PRO A 228 8.76 -9.31 20.16
C PRO A 228 7.31 -9.16 19.68
N HIS A 229 6.53 -8.31 20.34
CA HIS A 229 5.12 -8.09 19.99
C HIS A 229 4.98 -7.25 18.72
N VAL A 230 5.81 -6.22 18.54
CA VAL A 230 5.90 -5.45 17.28
C VAL A 230 6.38 -6.35 16.13
N ALA A 231 7.31 -7.26 16.39
CA ALA A 231 7.72 -8.24 15.39
C ALA A 231 6.55 -9.16 14.97
N HIS A 232 5.76 -9.62 15.95
CA HIS A 232 4.61 -10.49 15.70
C HIS A 232 3.42 -9.76 15.06
N SER A 233 3.24 -8.46 15.33
CA SER A 233 2.16 -7.69 14.71
C SER A 233 2.30 -7.66 13.19
N ALA A 234 3.53 -7.64 12.66
CA ALA A 234 3.78 -7.75 11.22
C ALA A 234 3.26 -9.05 10.61
N GLU A 235 3.32 -10.16 11.34
CA GLU A 235 2.83 -11.47 10.90
C GLU A 235 1.30 -11.49 10.95
N SER A 236 0.71 -11.05 12.05
CA SER A 236 -0.76 -10.94 12.17
C SER A 236 -1.37 -9.96 11.16
N LEU A 237 -0.65 -8.91 10.77
CA LEU A 237 -1.07 -7.95 9.74
C LEU A 237 -1.16 -8.57 8.35
N LEU A 238 -0.30 -9.55 8.05
CA LEU A 238 -0.20 -10.18 6.74
C LEU A 238 -0.87 -11.56 6.69
N ASP A 239 -1.34 -12.07 7.82
CA ASP A 239 -2.02 -13.35 7.92
C ASP A 239 -3.45 -13.25 7.34
N GLN A 240 -3.92 -14.37 6.78
CA GLN A 240 -5.29 -14.58 6.27
C GLN A 240 -5.81 -13.46 5.34
N PRO A 241 -5.40 -13.42 4.05
CA PRO A 241 -5.81 -12.37 3.12
C PRO A 241 -7.34 -12.25 2.97
N ASP A 242 -8.07 -13.37 3.02
CA ASP A 242 -9.52 -13.40 2.80
C ASP A 242 -10.33 -12.89 4.00
N ASN A 243 -9.74 -12.85 5.20
CA ASN A 243 -10.41 -12.42 6.43
C ASN A 243 -9.54 -11.47 7.27
N ASN A 244 -8.79 -10.60 6.60
CA ASN A 244 -7.90 -9.68 7.27
C ASN A 244 -8.69 -8.51 7.88
N ARG A 245 -8.83 -8.49 9.20
CA ARG A 245 -9.55 -7.42 9.94
C ARG A 245 -9.01 -6.02 9.67
N PHE A 246 -7.71 -5.89 9.44
CA PHE A 246 -7.08 -4.59 9.20
C PHE A 246 -7.54 -4.02 7.85
N ILE A 247 -7.57 -4.87 6.82
CA ILE A 247 -8.09 -4.52 5.50
C ILE A 247 -9.58 -4.17 5.59
N GLN A 248 -10.39 -4.96 6.30
CA GLN A 248 -11.83 -4.73 6.43
C GLN A 248 -12.15 -3.38 7.08
N ASN A 249 -11.44 -3.02 8.15
CA ASN A 249 -11.64 -1.75 8.83
C ASN A 249 -11.26 -0.54 7.98
N VAL A 250 -10.19 -0.66 7.16
CA VAL A 250 -9.85 0.38 6.19
C VAL A 250 -10.91 0.48 5.09
N ILE A 251 -11.38 -0.65 4.55
CA ILE A 251 -12.41 -0.68 3.50
C ILE A 251 -13.76 -0.11 3.96
N ASN A 252 -14.14 -0.37 5.21
CA ASN A 252 -15.40 0.08 5.78
C ASN A 252 -15.35 1.53 6.28
N ASN A 253 -14.20 2.20 6.15
CA ASN A 253 -14.08 3.60 6.49
C ASN A 253 -14.88 4.49 5.51
N PRO A 254 -15.78 5.36 6.01
CA PRO A 254 -16.63 6.21 5.17
C PRO A 254 -15.85 7.18 4.27
N GLU A 255 -14.73 7.72 4.76
CA GLU A 255 -13.89 8.64 4.00
C GLU A 255 -13.25 7.94 2.79
N LEU A 256 -12.79 6.69 2.96
CA LEU A 256 -12.33 5.88 1.82
C LEU A 256 -13.44 5.58 0.82
N GLN A 257 -14.65 5.27 1.29
CA GLN A 257 -15.80 5.03 0.40
C GLN A 257 -16.17 6.28 -0.38
N SER A 258 -16.17 7.44 0.27
CA SER A 258 -16.40 8.74 -0.37
C SER A 258 -15.33 9.05 -1.41
N PHE A 259 -14.06 8.81 -1.09
CA PHE A 259 -12.96 8.94 -2.05
C PHE A 259 -13.13 8.01 -3.25
N CYS A 260 -13.49 6.74 -3.05
CA CYS A 260 -13.75 5.80 -4.14
C CYS A 260 -14.89 6.28 -5.05
N ALA A 261 -15.98 6.78 -4.46
CA ALA A 261 -17.10 7.34 -5.22
C ALA A 261 -16.68 8.58 -6.04
N MET A 262 -15.84 9.46 -5.46
CA MET A 262 -15.27 10.60 -6.18
C MET A 262 -14.42 10.14 -7.38
N VAL A 263 -13.54 9.16 -7.19
CA VAL A 263 -12.72 8.60 -8.27
C VAL A 263 -13.60 8.02 -9.38
N TYR A 264 -14.65 7.28 -9.02
CA TYR A 264 -15.62 6.74 -9.97
C TYR A 264 -16.43 7.83 -10.70
N ALA A 265 -16.75 8.95 -10.05
CA ALA A 265 -17.55 10.02 -10.66
C ALA A 265 -16.73 11.04 -11.47
N ALA A 266 -15.42 11.14 -11.24
CA ALA A 266 -14.55 12.19 -11.80
C ALA A 266 -14.54 12.32 -13.34
N GLY A 267 -14.99 11.29 -14.07
CA GLY A 267 -15.05 11.27 -15.54
C GLY A 267 -16.44 11.50 -16.15
N GLU A 268 -17.49 11.65 -15.34
CA GLU A 268 -18.88 11.74 -15.83
C GLU A 268 -19.17 13.04 -16.62
N HIS A 269 -18.37 14.11 -16.42
CA HIS A 269 -18.54 15.39 -17.12
C HIS A 269 -18.05 15.41 -18.58
N GLN A 270 -17.58 14.30 -19.14
CA GLN A 270 -17.19 14.20 -20.57
C GLN A 270 -18.29 13.62 -21.46
N ILE A 271 -19.50 13.41 -20.92
CA ILE A 271 -20.64 12.79 -21.62
C ILE A 271 -21.62 13.84 -22.16
N ASP A 272 -21.47 15.12 -21.80
CA ASP A 272 -22.29 16.24 -22.29
C ASP A 272 -21.70 16.92 -23.55
#